data_AF-A0AAV1A9V6-F1
#
_entry.id   AF-A0AAV1A9V6-F1
#
_cell.length_a   1.000
_cell.length_b   1.000
_cell.length_c   1.000
_cell.angle_alpha   90.00
_cell.angle_beta   90.00
_cell.angle_gamma   90.00
#
_symmetry.space_group_name_H-M   'P 1'
#
loop_
_entity.id
_entity.type
_entity.pdbx_description
1 polymer ?
#
loop_
_entity_poly.entity_id
_entity_poly.type
_entity_poly.pdbx_seq_one_letter_code
_entity_poly.pdbx_strand_id
1 'polypeptide(L)'
;MASLNIFTPVPLTAGIGNPTNKFPRRRHNSVSFVSNSPESAPEIELEFIAPKPDGEGKFPVDKAKAISGEKLMRSIMLDNKIELYATYGKLMNCGGGGSCGTCIVEIIEGKDLLNERTNTELKYLKKKPESWRLACQTIVGNKENSGKVVVQRIPQWKK
;
A
#
# COMPACT_ATOMS: atom_id res chain seq x y z
N MET A 1 27.56 21.49 60.98
CA MET A 1 26.19 21.27 61.48
C MET A 1 25.53 20.34 60.47
N ALA A 2 25.65 19.03 60.69
CA ALA A 2 24.60 18.19 61.32
C ALA A 2 23.41 18.03 60.35
N SER A 3 23.30 16.87 59.67
CA SER A 3 22.46 15.74 60.13
C SER A 3 21.18 15.69 59.27
N LEU A 4 20.61 14.58 58.77
CA LEU A 4 20.80 13.14 58.93
C LEU A 4 20.11 12.43 57.74
N ASN A 5 20.64 11.26 57.36
CA ASN A 5 19.99 10.24 56.52
C ASN A 5 18.69 9.72 57.16
N ILE A 6 17.71 9.30 56.35
CA ILE A 6 16.83 8.17 56.72
C ILE A 6 16.66 7.25 55.51
N PHE A 7 17.50 6.21 55.50
CA PHE A 7 17.17 4.88 54.99
C PHE A 7 16.02 4.30 55.81
N THR A 8 15.10 3.56 55.21
CA THR A 8 14.73 2.20 55.69
C THR A 8 13.83 1.46 54.69
N PRO A 9 13.88 0.10 54.67
CA PRO A 9 13.28 -0.78 53.66
C PRO A 9 12.15 -1.67 54.24
N VAL A 10 11.69 -2.66 53.44
CA VAL A 10 11.03 -3.95 53.84
C VAL A 10 9.48 -3.91 53.90
N PRO A 11 8.72 -5.00 53.59
CA PRO A 11 9.11 -6.40 53.33
C PRO A 11 8.67 -7.04 52.00
N LEU A 12 9.49 -8.02 51.58
CA LEU A 12 9.09 -9.21 50.85
C LEU A 12 8.64 -10.27 51.86
N THR A 13 7.40 -10.71 51.80
CA THR A 13 6.95 -11.95 52.47
C THR A 13 6.60 -12.99 51.41
N ALA A 14 7.35 -14.09 51.44
CA ALA A 14 7.06 -15.33 50.76
C ALA A 14 6.01 -16.15 51.56
N GLY A 15 5.21 -16.96 50.86
CA GLY A 15 4.80 -18.27 51.39
C GLY A 15 3.36 -18.73 51.16
N ILE A 16 3.25 -19.78 50.34
CA ILE A 16 2.43 -20.99 50.53
C ILE A 16 0.95 -20.95 50.10
N GLY A 17 0.60 -21.85 49.17
CA GLY A 17 -0.76 -22.39 49.05
C GLY A 17 -1.17 -22.82 47.64
N ASN A 18 -0.79 -24.03 47.23
CA ASN A 18 -1.40 -24.73 46.09
C ASN A 18 -2.81 -25.19 46.50
N PRO A 19 -3.82 -25.05 45.63
CA PRO A 19 -4.73 -26.17 45.44
C PRO A 19 -4.92 -26.50 43.96
N THR A 20 -4.71 -27.78 43.68
CA THR A 20 -5.01 -28.48 42.44
C THR A 20 -6.41 -28.17 41.92
N ASN A 21 -6.50 -27.53 40.75
CA ASN A 21 -7.72 -27.54 39.96
C ASN A 21 -7.51 -28.46 38.75
N LYS A 22 -8.05 -29.68 38.86
CA LYS A 22 -8.20 -30.62 37.76
C LYS A 22 -9.31 -30.09 36.85
N PHE A 23 -8.96 -29.32 35.83
CA PHE A 23 -9.89 -29.01 34.75
C PHE A 23 -9.77 -30.05 33.63
N PRO A 24 -10.88 -30.70 33.21
CA PRO A 24 -10.86 -31.70 32.17
C PRO A 24 -10.48 -31.06 30.83
N ARG A 25 -9.52 -31.71 30.16
CA ARG A 25 -9.02 -31.43 28.81
C ARG A 25 -10.19 -31.37 27.81
N ARG A 26 -10.68 -30.16 27.50
CA ARG A 26 -11.60 -29.96 26.39
C ARG A 26 -10.80 -30.09 25.11
N ARG A 27 -10.85 -31.28 24.50
CA ARG A 27 -10.46 -31.50 23.11
C ARG A 27 -11.31 -30.56 22.25
N HIS A 28 -10.74 -29.46 21.78
CA HIS A 28 -11.27 -28.82 20.59
C HIS A 28 -10.86 -29.72 19.42
N ASN A 29 -11.86 -30.42 18.87
CA ASN A 29 -11.75 -31.13 17.61
C ASN A 29 -11.13 -30.18 16.59
N SER A 30 -9.92 -30.51 16.13
CA SER A 30 -9.32 -29.91 14.95
C SER A 30 -10.16 -30.36 13.76
N VAL A 31 -11.11 -29.51 13.37
CA VAL A 31 -11.73 -29.64 12.05
C VAL A 31 -10.69 -29.11 11.08
N SER A 32 -9.99 -30.06 10.45
CA SER A 32 -9.08 -29.80 9.35
C SER A 32 -9.89 -29.19 8.22
N PHE A 33 -9.81 -27.87 8.04
CA PHE A 33 -10.16 -27.27 6.77
C PHE A 33 -9.06 -27.65 5.77
N VAL A 34 -9.31 -28.78 5.11
CA VAL A 34 -8.63 -29.13 3.86
C VAL A 34 -9.27 -28.26 2.79
N SER A 35 -8.58 -27.20 2.38
CA SER A 35 -8.77 -26.63 1.06
C SER A 35 -7.60 -27.09 0.19
N ASN A 36 -7.95 -27.92 -0.79
CA ASN A 36 -7.11 -28.31 -1.90
C ASN A 36 -6.84 -27.11 -2.83
N SER A 37 -5.72 -27.20 -3.56
CA SER A 37 -5.33 -26.47 -4.77
C SER A 37 -4.35 -25.30 -4.55
N PRO A 38 -3.29 -25.15 -5.38
CA PRO A 38 -2.43 -23.96 -5.34
C PRO A 38 -3.23 -22.78 -5.91
N GLU A 39 -4.02 -22.16 -5.05
CA GLU A 39 -4.74 -20.92 -5.30
C GLU A 39 -3.69 -19.80 -5.44
N SER A 40 -3.25 -19.55 -6.66
CA SER A 40 -2.29 -18.49 -6.98
C SER A 40 -2.82 -17.16 -6.45
N ALA A 41 -2.00 -16.45 -5.66
CA ALA A 41 -2.39 -15.16 -5.08
C ALA A 41 -3.03 -14.24 -6.13
N PRO A 42 -4.13 -13.52 -5.80
CA PRO A 42 -4.85 -12.71 -6.77
C PRO A 42 -3.92 -11.65 -7.38
N GLU A 43 -3.80 -11.69 -8.70
CA GLU A 43 -2.91 -10.83 -9.48
C GLU A 43 -3.69 -9.73 -10.18
N ILE A 44 -3.08 -8.54 -10.27
CA ILE A 44 -3.60 -7.40 -11.02
C ILE A 44 -2.64 -7.09 -12.15
N GLU A 45 -3.18 -6.97 -13.35
CA GLU A 45 -2.47 -6.56 -14.56
C GLU A 45 -2.58 -5.04 -14.75
N LEU A 46 -1.44 -4.38 -14.90
CA LEU A 46 -1.36 -2.94 -15.10
C LEU A 46 -0.87 -2.61 -16.50
N GLU A 47 -1.58 -1.71 -17.17
CA GLU A 47 -1.17 -1.13 -18.44
C GLU A 47 -0.93 0.37 -18.27
N PHE A 48 0.31 0.79 -18.52
CA PHE A 48 0.73 2.17 -18.39
C PHE A 48 0.89 2.82 -19.75
N ILE A 49 0.00 3.75 -20.07
CA ILE A 49 0.02 4.48 -21.34
C ILE A 49 1.02 5.63 -21.25
N ALA A 50 1.93 5.69 -22.21
CA ALA A 50 2.91 6.76 -22.33
C ALA A 50 2.25 8.13 -22.56
N PRO A 51 2.91 9.22 -22.17
CA PRO A 51 2.32 10.55 -22.28
C PRO A 51 2.45 11.16 -23.69
N LYS A 52 3.30 10.61 -24.56
CA LYS A 52 3.50 11.07 -25.94
C LYS A 52 3.30 9.91 -26.90
N PRO A 53 2.76 10.16 -28.10
CA PRO A 53 2.71 9.16 -29.14
C PRO A 53 4.12 8.87 -29.66
N ASP A 54 4.30 7.66 -30.19
CA ASP A 54 5.45 7.25 -30.96
C ASP A 54 5.40 7.85 -32.38
N GLY A 55 6.40 7.52 -33.20
CA GLY A 55 6.47 7.97 -34.60
C GLY A 55 5.32 7.50 -35.48
N GLU A 56 4.53 6.52 -35.03
CA GLU A 56 3.36 5.98 -35.73
C GLU A 56 2.04 6.60 -35.24
N GLY A 57 2.10 7.52 -34.27
CA GLY A 57 0.90 8.14 -33.69
C GLY A 57 0.21 7.28 -32.63
N LYS A 58 0.76 6.13 -32.25
CA LYS A 58 0.23 5.28 -31.17
C LYS A 58 0.88 5.67 -29.85
N PHE A 59 0.20 5.45 -28.74
CA PHE A 59 0.79 5.65 -27.42
C PHE A 59 1.42 4.33 -26.95
N PRO A 60 2.74 4.29 -26.71
CA PRO A 60 3.38 3.10 -26.13
C PRO A 60 2.72 2.68 -24.82
N VAL A 61 2.53 1.37 -24.64
CA VAL A 61 1.93 0.80 -23.44
C VAL A 61 2.94 -0.11 -22.76
N ASP A 62 3.31 0.24 -21.53
CA ASP A 62 4.16 -0.58 -20.67
C ASP A 62 3.28 -1.49 -19.81
N LYS A 63 3.59 -2.78 -19.74
CA LYS A 63 2.82 -3.76 -18.95
C LYS A 63 3.56 -4.12 -17.68
N ALA A 64 2.82 -4.23 -16.58
CA ALA A 64 3.33 -4.74 -15.31
C ALA A 64 2.32 -5.67 -14.65
N LYS A 65 2.83 -6.52 -13.78
CA LYS A 65 2.03 -7.41 -12.94
C LYS A 65 2.35 -7.16 -11.48
N ALA A 66 1.33 -7.21 -10.64
CA ALA A 66 1.48 -7.05 -9.21
C ALA A 66 0.51 -7.96 -8.44
N ILE A 67 0.97 -8.47 -7.30
CA ILE A 67 0.11 -9.17 -6.35
C ILE A 67 -0.81 -8.15 -5.69
N SER A 68 -2.09 -8.49 -5.62
CA SER A 68 -3.14 -7.63 -5.08
C SER A 68 -2.87 -7.24 -3.63
N GLY A 69 -2.91 -5.93 -3.35
CA GLY A 69 -2.79 -5.34 -2.02
C GLY A 69 -1.36 -5.28 -1.45
N GLU A 70 -0.34 -5.69 -2.19
CA GLU A 70 1.04 -5.77 -1.66
C GLU A 70 1.85 -4.49 -1.91
N LYS A 71 1.71 -3.87 -3.09
CA LYS A 71 2.57 -2.77 -3.53
C LYS A 71 1.79 -1.49 -3.83
N LEU A 72 2.47 -0.35 -3.60
CA LEU A 72 2.04 0.94 -4.10
C LEU A 72 2.28 1.03 -5.61
N MET A 73 1.39 1.73 -6.32
CA MET A 73 1.50 1.93 -7.76
C MET A 73 2.83 2.58 -8.17
N ARG A 74 3.34 3.53 -7.38
CA ARG A 74 4.67 4.11 -7.60
C ARG A 74 5.77 3.05 -7.59
N SER A 75 5.78 2.13 -6.64
CA SER A 75 6.82 1.11 -6.53
C SER A 75 6.77 0.17 -7.73
N ILE A 76 5.57 -0.24 -8.15
CA ILE A 76 5.38 -1.07 -9.35
C ILE A 76 5.95 -0.36 -10.59
N MET A 77 5.69 0.93 -10.77
CA MET A 77 6.24 1.69 -11.89
C MET A 77 7.76 1.77 -11.84
N LEU A 78 8.34 2.03 -10.66
CA LEU A 78 9.80 2.11 -10.50
C LEU A 78 10.50 0.77 -10.74
N ASP A 79 9.95 -0.32 -10.20
CA ASP A 79 10.46 -1.69 -10.37
C ASP A 79 10.53 -2.08 -11.85
N ASN A 80 9.53 -1.66 -12.63
CA ASN A 80 9.43 -1.91 -14.07
C ASN A 80 10.12 -0.85 -14.94
N LYS A 81 10.87 0.09 -14.34
CA LYS A 81 11.55 1.21 -15.03
C LYS A 81 10.60 2.10 -15.84
N ILE A 82 9.35 2.18 -15.42
CA ILE A 82 8.30 2.99 -16.04
C ILE A 82 8.41 4.42 -15.52
N GLU A 83 8.56 5.36 -16.43
CA GLU A 83 8.71 6.78 -16.09
C GLU A 83 7.39 7.37 -15.56
N LEU A 84 7.40 7.73 -14.27
CA LEU A 84 6.26 8.33 -13.55
C LEU A 84 6.29 9.87 -13.57
N TYR A 85 7.47 10.47 -13.47
CA TYR A 85 7.60 11.91 -13.21
C TYR A 85 7.86 12.70 -14.49
N ALA A 86 7.13 13.82 -14.64
CA ALA A 86 7.51 14.89 -15.55
C ALA A 86 8.85 15.52 -15.15
N THR A 87 9.45 16.32 -16.04
CA THR A 87 10.78 16.96 -15.83
C THR A 87 10.94 17.62 -14.45
N TYR A 88 9.96 18.43 -14.04
CA TYR A 88 9.97 19.07 -12.72
C TYR A 88 9.83 18.07 -11.57
N GLY A 89 8.98 17.05 -11.74
CA GLY A 89 8.78 15.99 -10.75
C GLY A 89 10.04 15.17 -10.49
N LYS A 90 10.90 14.97 -11.50
CA LYS A 90 12.17 14.24 -11.33
C LYS A 90 13.10 14.91 -10.32
N LEU A 91 13.15 16.24 -10.33
CA LEU A 91 14.04 17.01 -9.45
C LEU A 91 13.48 17.20 -8.04
N MET A 92 12.15 17.38 -7.91
CA MET A 92 11.52 17.83 -6.66
C MET A 92 10.61 16.77 -6.00
N ASN A 93 10.73 15.49 -6.35
CA ASN A 93 9.88 14.46 -5.75
C ASN A 93 10.30 14.11 -4.32
N CYS A 94 9.31 13.85 -3.46
CA CYS A 94 9.49 13.45 -2.06
C CYS A 94 9.81 11.96 -1.85
N GLY A 95 10.21 11.22 -2.88
CA GLY A 95 10.51 9.79 -2.75
C GLY A 95 9.31 8.90 -2.38
N GLY A 96 8.08 9.41 -2.43
CA GLY A 96 6.86 8.67 -2.06
C GLY A 96 6.23 9.07 -0.72
N GLY A 97 6.79 10.04 0.00
CA GLY A 97 6.27 10.50 1.30
C GLY A 97 4.96 11.32 1.28
N GLY A 98 4.31 11.49 0.12
CA GLY A 98 3.02 12.18 0.02
C GLY A 98 3.05 13.72 0.17
N SER A 99 4.21 14.36 0.22
CA SER A 99 4.32 15.81 0.50
C SER A 99 4.56 16.71 -0.72
N CYS A 100 4.83 16.15 -1.90
CA CYS A 100 5.17 16.93 -3.11
C CYS A 100 4.04 17.04 -4.14
N GLY A 101 3.07 16.10 -4.14
CA GLY A 101 2.01 16.06 -5.15
C GLY A 101 2.49 15.84 -6.59
N THR A 102 3.72 15.35 -6.83
CA THR A 102 4.28 15.21 -8.18
C THR A 102 4.07 13.83 -8.82
N CYS A 103 3.66 12.82 -8.03
CA CYS A 103 3.46 11.43 -8.46
C CYS A 103 2.10 11.22 -9.17
N ILE A 104 1.70 12.15 -10.05
CA ILE A 104 0.34 12.21 -10.62
C ILE A 104 0.17 11.23 -11.78
N VAL A 105 -0.89 10.44 -11.72
CA VAL A 105 -1.37 9.57 -12.80
C VAL A 105 -2.88 9.72 -12.95
N GLU A 106 -3.41 9.25 -14.07
CA GLU A 106 -4.85 9.18 -14.30
C GLU A 106 -5.26 7.72 -14.48
N ILE A 107 -6.30 7.30 -13.75
CA ILE A 107 -6.89 5.97 -13.87
C ILE A 107 -7.95 6.03 -14.96
N ILE A 108 -7.75 5.26 -16.03
CA ILE A 108 -8.70 5.14 -17.12
C ILE A 108 -9.69 4.00 -16.84
N GLU A 109 -9.18 2.87 -16.35
CA GLU A 109 -9.97 1.68 -16.03
C GLU A 109 -9.49 1.05 -14.72
N GLY A 110 -10.39 0.36 -14.00
CA GLY A 110 -10.06 -0.39 -12.77
C GLY A 110 -9.94 0.47 -11.51
N LYS A 111 -10.69 1.58 -11.41
CA LYS A 111 -10.69 2.46 -10.23
C LYS A 111 -11.17 1.75 -8.95
N ASP A 112 -12.09 0.81 -9.11
CA ASP A 112 -12.67 -0.06 -8.10
C ASP A 112 -11.68 -1.11 -7.56
N LEU A 113 -10.60 -1.38 -8.30
CA LEU A 113 -9.51 -2.27 -7.86
C LEU A 113 -8.48 -1.56 -6.96
N LEU A 114 -8.65 -0.26 -6.73
CA LEU A 114 -7.71 0.58 -5.99
C LEU A 114 -8.31 1.00 -4.66
N ASN A 115 -7.45 1.39 -3.71
CA ASN A 115 -7.92 2.00 -2.48
C ASN A 115 -8.65 3.33 -2.73
N GLU A 116 -9.50 3.72 -1.79
CA GLU A 116 -10.11 5.05 -1.77
C GLU A 116 -9.06 6.16 -1.71
N ARG A 117 -9.48 7.37 -2.10
CA ARG A 117 -8.58 8.52 -2.12
C ARG A 117 -8.18 8.93 -0.71
N THR A 118 -6.87 9.10 -0.49
CA THR A 118 -6.37 9.55 0.81
C THR A 118 -6.55 11.06 0.99
N ASN A 119 -6.50 11.54 2.25
CA ASN A 119 -6.56 12.98 2.55
C ASN A 119 -5.49 13.80 1.79
N THR A 120 -4.30 13.21 1.60
CA THR A 120 -3.23 13.78 0.80
C THR A 120 -3.67 13.98 -0.65
N GLU A 121 -4.29 12.96 -1.25
CA GLU A 121 -4.83 13.04 -2.60
C GLU A 121 -5.93 14.10 -2.71
N LEU A 122 -6.83 14.18 -1.73
CA LEU A 122 -7.88 15.20 -1.69
C LEU A 122 -7.30 16.61 -1.63
N LYS A 123 -6.20 16.81 -0.90
CA LYS A 123 -5.51 18.10 -0.81
C LYS A 123 -4.85 18.52 -2.13
N TYR A 124 -4.02 17.67 -2.73
CA TYR A 124 -3.23 18.04 -3.92
C TYR A 124 -4.03 18.07 -5.22
N LEU A 125 -5.12 17.30 -5.29
CA LEU A 125 -5.89 17.11 -6.51
C LEU A 125 -7.30 17.73 -6.42
N LYS A 126 -7.53 18.67 -5.49
CA LYS A 126 -8.83 19.33 -5.24
C LYS A 126 -9.50 19.92 -6.49
N LYS A 127 -8.72 20.37 -7.47
CA LYS A 127 -9.20 21.00 -8.72
C LYS A 127 -8.97 20.11 -9.95
N LYS A 128 -8.75 18.80 -9.75
CA LYS A 128 -8.44 17.84 -10.81
C LYS A 128 -9.57 16.82 -10.94
N PRO A 129 -9.69 16.14 -12.09
CA PRO A 129 -10.67 15.08 -12.27
C PRO A 129 -10.56 14.01 -11.19
N GLU A 130 -11.69 13.34 -10.92
CA GLU A 130 -11.74 12.29 -9.90
C GLU A 130 -10.86 11.08 -10.27
N SER A 131 -10.67 10.85 -11.58
CA SER A 131 -9.78 9.82 -12.14
C SER A 131 -8.30 10.03 -11.81
N TRP A 132 -7.90 11.26 -11.43
CA TRP A 132 -6.51 11.54 -11.11
C TRP A 132 -6.17 11.02 -9.72
N ARG A 133 -5.02 10.36 -9.62
CA ARG A 133 -4.50 9.75 -8.39
C ARG A 133 -3.03 10.12 -8.18
N LEU A 134 -2.60 10.06 -6.93
CA LEU A 134 -1.19 10.08 -6.58
C LEU A 134 -0.71 8.63 -6.53
N ALA A 135 0.12 8.20 -7.48
CA ALA A 135 0.63 6.84 -7.56
C ALA A 135 1.38 6.41 -6.28
N CYS A 136 1.96 7.36 -5.56
CA CYS A 136 2.64 7.12 -4.28
C CYS A 136 1.70 6.95 -3.08
N GLN A 137 0.40 7.18 -3.24
CA GLN A 137 -0.63 6.99 -2.21
C GLN A 137 -1.68 5.96 -2.62
N THR A 138 -1.51 5.37 -3.80
CA THR A 138 -2.45 4.39 -4.36
C THR A 138 -1.89 2.98 -4.17
N ILE A 139 -2.64 2.16 -3.46
CA ILE A 139 -2.40 0.73 -3.30
C ILE A 139 -3.13 0.03 -4.45
N VAL A 140 -2.43 -0.90 -5.11
CA VAL A 140 -3.00 -1.69 -6.20
C VAL A 140 -3.60 -2.97 -5.61
N GLY A 141 -4.92 -3.09 -5.61
CA GLY A 141 -5.65 -4.24 -5.08
C GLY A 141 -5.95 -4.18 -3.59
N ASN A 142 -6.69 -5.20 -3.13
CA ASN A 142 -7.11 -5.37 -1.74
C ASN A 142 -6.84 -6.78 -1.18
N LYS A 143 -5.94 -7.56 -1.81
CA LYS A 143 -5.60 -8.97 -1.50
C LYS A 143 -6.65 -10.01 -1.87
N GLU A 144 -7.84 -9.60 -2.29
CA GLU A 144 -8.93 -10.50 -2.66
C GLU A 144 -9.34 -10.31 -4.14
N ASN A 145 -9.14 -9.11 -4.67
CA ASN A 145 -9.50 -8.76 -6.04
C ASN A 145 -8.36 -9.04 -7.04
N SER A 146 -8.77 -9.43 -8.25
CA SER A 146 -7.92 -9.56 -9.42
C SER A 146 -8.56 -8.79 -10.58
N GLY A 147 -7.76 -8.43 -11.58
CA GLY A 147 -8.29 -7.72 -12.74
C GLY A 147 -7.25 -6.86 -13.44
N LYS A 148 -7.74 -5.88 -14.20
CA LYS A 148 -6.94 -5.02 -15.04
C LYS A 148 -7.11 -3.55 -14.64
N VAL A 149 -5.99 -2.84 -14.54
CA VAL A 149 -5.96 -1.39 -14.29
C VAL A 149 -5.22 -0.71 -15.45
N VAL A 150 -5.88 0.26 -16.09
CA VAL A 150 -5.27 1.06 -17.15
C VAL A 150 -4.96 2.44 -16.62
N VAL A 151 -3.69 2.84 -16.73
CA VAL A 151 -3.15 4.05 -16.13
C VAL A 151 -2.51 4.93 -17.20
N GLN A 152 -2.99 6.16 -17.33
CA GLN A 152 -2.29 7.18 -18.08
C GLN A 152 -1.15 7.78 -17.25
N ARG A 153 0.06 7.74 -17.81
CA ARG A 153 1.22 8.44 -17.26
C ARG A 153 1.19 9.92 -17.63
N ILE A 154 1.61 10.76 -16.69
CA ILE A 154 1.77 12.22 -16.85
C ILE A 154 0.56 12.86 -17.56
N PRO A 155 -0.65 12.76 -16.98
CA PRO A 155 -1.89 13.24 -17.62
C PRO A 155 -1.90 14.75 -17.88
N GLN A 156 -0.98 15.49 -17.26
CA GLN A 156 -0.80 16.94 -17.48
C GLN A 156 -0.34 17.30 -18.90
N TRP A 157 0.20 16.35 -19.66
CA TRP A 157 0.62 16.56 -21.04
C TRP A 157 -0.45 16.21 -22.07
N LYS A 158 -1.58 15.63 -21.64
CA LYS A 158 -2.76 15.52 -22.48
C LYS A 158 -3.25 16.93 -22.79
N LYS A 159 -3.31 17.27 -24.07
CA LYS A 159 -3.97 18.48 -24.56
C LYS A 159 -5.47 18.24 -24.67
#